data_AF-A0A286C8V6-F1
#
_entry.id   AF-A0A286C8V6-F1
#
_cell.length_a   1.000
_cell.length_b   1.000
_cell.length_c   1.000
_cell.angle_alpha   90.00
_cell.angle_beta   90.00
_cell.angle_gamma   90.00
#
_symmetry.space_group_name_H-M   'P 1'
#
loop_
_entity.id
_entity.type
_entity.pdbx_description
1 polymer ?
#
loop_
_entity_poly.entity_id
_entity_poly.type
_entity_poly.pdbx_seq_one_letter_code
_entity_poly.pdbx_strand_id
1 'polypeptide(L)'
;MVGDPGFHSVVDKHIGRSTALVAVSSGSDLLGGLLFGAKAPTYHVHWLVVSEKERGKGVGCALMADATRRFVRGPGSIEVVTFGADHPGAVVSGARVFYECLGFAPAEAVDPGPEGGSRQVYRRAVT
;
A
#
# COMPACT_ATOMS: atom_id res chain seq x y z
N MET A 1 0.18 14.76 -5.49
CA MET A 1 -0.37 13.73 -4.58
C MET A 1 -0.92 14.34 -3.30
N VAL A 2 -0.11 14.95 -2.41
CA VAL A 2 -0.67 15.61 -1.20
C VAL A 2 -1.45 16.88 -1.53
N GLY A 3 -0.99 17.70 -2.48
CA GLY A 3 -1.74 18.88 -2.93
C GLY A 3 -2.96 18.59 -3.82
N ASP A 4 -3.33 17.33 -4.03
CA ASP A 4 -4.48 16.94 -4.84
C ASP A 4 -5.73 16.80 -3.94
N PRO A 5 -6.79 17.61 -4.15
CA PRO A 5 -8.03 17.50 -3.38
C PRO A 5 -8.66 16.09 -3.42
N GLY A 6 -8.46 15.36 -4.53
CA GLY A 6 -8.91 13.98 -4.67
C GLY A 6 -8.25 13.05 -3.65
N PHE A 7 -6.98 13.30 -3.29
CA PHE A 7 -6.26 12.51 -2.31
C PHE A 7 -6.81 12.71 -0.89
N HIS A 8 -7.10 13.96 -0.50
CA HIS A 8 -7.65 14.26 0.83
C HIS A 8 -9.02 13.61 1.03
N SER A 9 -9.90 13.69 0.03
CA SER A 9 -11.20 13.02 0.04
C SER A 9 -11.07 11.49 0.20
N VAL A 10 -10.08 10.87 -0.46
CA VAL A 10 -9.79 9.44 -0.29
C VAL A 10 -9.31 9.13 1.12
N VAL A 11 -8.43 9.95 1.70
CA VAL A 11 -7.95 9.79 3.08
C VAL A 11 -9.12 9.88 4.07
N ASP A 12 -9.92 10.94 4.00
CA ASP A 12 -11.06 11.17 4.90
C ASP A 12 -12.07 10.01 4.83
N LYS A 13 -12.32 9.50 3.62
CA LYS A 13 -13.17 8.32 3.42
C LYS A 13 -12.63 7.07 4.12
N HIS A 14 -11.32 6.84 4.12
CA HIS A 14 -10.72 5.69 4.81
C HIS A 14 -10.69 5.89 6.33
N ILE A 15 -10.47 7.11 6.81
CA ILE A 15 -10.58 7.46 8.24
C ILE A 15 -12.01 7.20 8.73
N GLY A 16 -13.02 7.73 8.03
CA GLY A 16 -14.43 7.53 8.38
C GLY A 16 -14.87 6.07 8.33
N ARG A 17 -14.21 5.23 7.54
CA ARG A 17 -14.43 3.77 7.48
C ARG A 17 -13.56 2.97 8.44
N SER A 18 -12.68 3.63 9.20
CA SER A 18 -11.69 2.99 10.08
C SER A 18 -10.78 1.99 9.35
N THR A 19 -10.43 2.28 8.09
CA THR A 19 -9.51 1.48 7.27
C THR A 19 -8.22 2.23 6.89
N ALA A 20 -7.99 3.40 7.50
CA ALA A 20 -6.70 4.05 7.55
C ALA A 20 -5.94 3.60 8.80
N LEU A 21 -4.73 3.06 8.62
CA LEU A 21 -3.84 2.68 9.71
C LEU A 21 -2.61 3.59 9.72
N VAL A 22 -2.11 3.89 10.91
CA VAL A 22 -0.84 4.60 11.12
C VAL A 22 0.06 3.77 12.02
N ALA A 23 1.35 3.78 11.72
CA ALA A 23 2.38 3.28 12.64
C ALA A 23 2.91 4.48 13.43
N VAL A 24 2.95 4.35 14.76
CA VAL A 24 3.43 5.40 15.66
C VAL A 24 4.60 4.90 16.50
N SER A 25 5.54 5.78 16.83
CA SER A 25 6.56 5.49 17.85
C SER A 25 5.94 5.50 19.25
N SER A 26 6.69 5.04 20.24
CA SER A 26 6.32 5.20 21.65
C SER A 26 6.14 6.67 22.06
N GLY A 27 6.76 7.60 21.33
CA GLY A 27 6.61 9.05 21.49
C GLY A 27 5.46 9.66 20.68
N SER A 28 4.62 8.83 20.04
CA SER A 28 3.51 9.25 19.16
C SER A 28 3.91 9.88 17.82
N ASP A 29 5.18 9.76 17.40
CA ASP A 29 5.59 10.21 16.07
C ASP A 29 5.05 9.29 14.98
N LEU A 30 4.57 9.84 13.85
CA LEU A 30 4.14 9.06 12.70
C LEU A 30 5.32 8.45 11.94
N LEU A 31 5.36 7.11 11.88
CA LEU A 31 6.41 6.33 11.21
C LEU A 31 5.99 5.89 9.80
N GLY A 32 4.69 5.80 9.56
CA GLY A 32 4.13 5.40 8.28
C GLY A 32 2.61 5.34 8.32
N GLY A 33 2.01 5.16 7.15
CA GLY A 33 0.56 5.10 6.97
C GLY A 33 0.16 4.09 5.90
N LEU A 34 -1.05 3.56 6.03
CA LEU A 34 -1.66 2.60 5.12
C LEU A 34 -3.14 2.92 4.94
N LEU A 35 -3.60 3.01 3.70
CA LEU A 35 -5.02 3.06 3.33
C LEU A 35 -5.43 1.73 2.72
N PHE A 36 -6.37 1.04 3.37
CA PHE A 36 -6.78 -0.31 2.99
C PHE A 36 -8.25 -0.37 2.52
N GLY A 37 -8.47 -0.93 1.34
CA GLY A 37 -9.77 -1.26 0.79
C GLY A 37 -10.24 -2.64 1.26
N ALA A 38 -11.06 -2.68 2.32
CA ALA A 38 -11.51 -3.90 2.97
C ALA A 38 -12.75 -4.57 2.31
N LYS A 39 -12.75 -4.75 0.98
CA LYS A 39 -13.90 -5.32 0.25
C LYS A 39 -13.56 -6.72 -0.27
N ALA A 40 -14.15 -7.76 0.32
CA ALA A 40 -13.98 -9.13 -0.19
C ALA A 40 -14.62 -9.31 -1.59
N PRO A 41 -14.09 -10.23 -2.43
CA PRO A 41 -12.93 -11.10 -2.21
C PRO A 41 -11.58 -10.45 -2.58
N THR A 42 -11.60 -9.26 -3.17
CA THR A 42 -10.38 -8.55 -3.64
C THR A 42 -10.13 -7.30 -2.80
N TYR A 43 -9.18 -7.41 -1.89
CA TYR A 43 -8.77 -6.33 -1.01
C TYR A 43 -7.70 -5.49 -1.69
N HIS A 44 -7.66 -4.18 -1.40
CA HIS A 44 -6.72 -3.28 -2.06
C HIS A 44 -5.86 -2.52 -1.05
N VAL A 45 -4.56 -2.43 -1.33
CA VAL A 45 -3.68 -1.44 -0.72
C VAL A 45 -3.73 -0.20 -1.60
N HIS A 46 -4.49 0.81 -1.19
CA HIS A 46 -4.63 2.04 -1.97
C HIS A 46 -3.43 2.95 -1.80
N TRP A 47 -2.80 2.94 -0.62
CA TRP A 47 -1.63 3.73 -0.34
C TRP A 47 -0.85 3.14 0.83
N LEU A 48 0.47 3.04 0.68
CA LEU A 48 1.38 2.68 1.77
C LEU A 48 2.60 3.60 1.69
N VAL A 49 2.94 4.23 2.81
CA VAL A 49 4.12 5.06 2.93
C VAL A 49 4.81 4.79 4.25
N VAL A 50 6.14 4.83 4.23
CA VAL A 50 6.98 4.78 5.42
C VAL A 50 7.91 5.98 5.37
N SER A 51 7.99 6.70 6.49
CA SER A 51 8.94 7.80 6.70
C SER A 51 10.35 7.34 6.31
N GLU A 52 11.07 8.16 5.55
CA GLU A 52 12.36 7.77 4.96
C GLU A 52 13.36 7.24 6.01
N LYS A 53 13.46 7.93 7.15
CA LYS A 53 14.29 7.54 8.30
C LYS A 53 13.91 6.20 8.96
N GLU A 54 12.72 5.67 8.68
CA GLU A 54 12.19 4.43 9.24
C GLU A 54 12.11 3.28 8.22
N ARG A 55 12.55 3.50 6.98
CA ARG A 55 12.64 2.43 5.97
C ARG A 55 13.67 1.39 6.40
N GLY A 56 13.45 0.14 5.98
CA GLY A 56 14.30 -1.00 6.35
C GLY A 56 14.12 -1.51 7.79
N LYS A 57 13.27 -0.88 8.62
CA LYS A 57 13.03 -1.27 10.02
C LYS A 57 11.74 -2.10 10.22
N GLY A 58 11.12 -2.57 9.14
CA GLY A 58 9.93 -3.42 9.21
C GLY A 58 8.58 -2.70 9.41
N VAL A 59 8.55 -1.36 9.43
CA VAL A 59 7.30 -0.58 9.62
C VAL A 59 6.24 -0.92 8.57
N GLY A 60 6.62 -0.98 7.29
CA GLY A 60 5.70 -1.35 6.20
C GLY A 60 5.17 -2.78 6.35
N CYS A 61 6.01 -3.73 6.76
CA CYS A 61 5.61 -5.11 7.02
C CYS A 61 4.59 -5.17 8.16
N ALA A 62 4.81 -4.43 9.25
CA ALA A 62 3.89 -4.37 10.38
C ALA A 62 2.52 -3.79 9.99
N LEU A 63 2.50 -2.71 9.20
CA LEU A 63 1.25 -2.13 8.68
C LEU A 63 0.47 -3.13 7.81
N MET A 64 1.14 -3.82 6.90
CA MET A 64 0.51 -4.83 6.03
C MET A 64 -0.02 -6.03 6.82
N ALA A 65 0.74 -6.51 7.81
CA ALA A 65 0.33 -7.60 8.68
C ALA A 65 -0.92 -7.21 9.49
N ASP A 66 -0.93 -6.02 10.08
CA ASP A 66 -2.05 -5.55 10.89
C ASP A 66 -3.32 -5.31 10.06
N ALA A 67 -3.20 -4.69 8.88
CA ALA A 67 -4.33 -4.53 7.97
C ALA A 67 -4.91 -5.89 7.52
N THR A 68 -4.04 -6.83 7.13
CA THR A 68 -4.46 -8.17 6.72
C THR A 68 -5.23 -8.85 7.86
N ARG A 69 -4.68 -8.85 9.07
CA ARG A 69 -5.29 -9.44 10.26
C ARG A 69 -6.66 -8.84 10.59
N ARG A 70 -6.84 -7.53 10.45
CA ARG A 70 -8.09 -6.84 10.79
C ARG A 70 -9.18 -7.06 9.75
N PHE A 71 -8.82 -6.94 8.47
CA PHE A 71 -9.78 -6.69 7.39
C PHE A 71 -9.99 -7.86 6.44
N VAL A 72 -9.04 -8.77 6.32
CA VAL A 72 -9.17 -9.92 5.40
C VAL A 72 -9.92 -11.05 6.11
N ARG A 73 -11.08 -11.42 5.57
CA ARG A 73 -11.96 -12.46 6.13
C ARG A 73 -12.19 -13.53 5.07
N GLY A 74 -11.38 -14.59 5.13
CA GLY A 74 -11.49 -15.75 4.25
C GLY A 74 -10.73 -15.61 2.91
N PRO A 75 -10.89 -16.61 2.03
CA PRO A 75 -10.15 -16.70 0.79
C PRO A 75 -10.39 -15.51 -0.15
N GLY A 76 -9.36 -15.14 -0.90
CA GLY A 76 -9.40 -14.00 -1.82
C GLY A 76 -8.02 -13.57 -2.31
N SER A 77 -7.89 -12.29 -2.64
CA SER A 77 -6.61 -11.69 -3.02
C SER A 77 -6.44 -10.31 -2.38
N ILE A 78 -5.19 -9.96 -2.09
CA ILE A 78 -4.80 -8.57 -1.80
C ILE A 78 -4.06 -8.06 -3.04
N GLU A 79 -4.44 -6.88 -3.49
CA GLU A 79 -3.89 -6.23 -4.68
C GLU A 79 -3.33 -4.85 -4.35
N VAL A 80 -2.27 -4.48 -5.04
CA VAL A 80 -1.70 -3.14 -4.98
C VAL A 80 -1.25 -2.73 -6.38
N VAL A 81 -1.48 -1.48 -6.74
CA VAL A 81 -0.88 -0.90 -7.94
C VAL A 81 0.43 -0.23 -7.54
N THR A 82 1.53 -0.68 -8.11
CA THR A 82 2.86 -0.11 -7.87
C THR A 82 3.52 0.31 -9.18
N PHE A 83 4.69 0.92 -9.09
CA PHE A 83 5.50 1.33 -10.24
C PHE A 83 5.80 0.13 -11.16
N GLY A 84 5.67 0.33 -12.48
CA GLY A 84 6.19 -0.62 -13.46
C GLY A 84 7.73 -0.69 -13.41
N ALA A 85 8.30 -1.75 -13.96
CA ALA A 85 9.73 -2.06 -13.84
C ALA A 85 10.65 -1.00 -14.49
N ASP A 86 10.11 -0.27 -15.47
CA ASP A 86 10.74 0.81 -16.23
C ASP A 86 10.66 2.18 -15.54
N HIS A 87 9.93 2.31 -14.43
CA HIS A 87 9.81 3.59 -13.74
C HIS A 87 10.93 3.79 -12.69
N PRO A 88 11.66 4.93 -12.67
CA PRO A 88 12.74 5.17 -11.70
C PRO A 88 12.28 5.05 -10.23
N GLY A 89 11.03 5.41 -9.96
CA GLY A 89 10.41 5.25 -8.65
C GLY A 89 10.33 3.79 -8.17
N ALA A 90 10.35 2.79 -9.07
CA ALA A 90 10.39 1.38 -8.71
C ALA A 90 11.68 1.02 -7.96
N VAL A 91 12.81 1.60 -8.40
CA VAL A 91 14.13 1.38 -7.79
C VAL A 91 14.28 2.22 -6.53
N VAL A 92 14.00 3.53 -6.61
CA VAL A 92 14.21 4.47 -5.50
C VAL A 92 13.34 4.14 -4.29
N SER A 93 12.10 3.72 -4.50
CA SER A 93 11.20 3.36 -3.39
C SER A 93 11.44 1.94 -2.85
N GLY A 94 12.03 1.05 -3.67
CA GLY A 94 12.10 -0.38 -3.37
C GLY A 94 10.73 -1.08 -3.28
N ALA A 95 9.64 -0.44 -3.76
CA ALA A 95 8.28 -0.92 -3.53
C ALA A 95 8.00 -2.29 -4.15
N ARG A 96 8.53 -2.58 -5.34
CA ARG A 96 8.36 -3.89 -6.01
C ARG A 96 8.96 -5.01 -5.18
N VAL A 97 10.23 -4.86 -4.79
CA VAL A 97 10.95 -5.81 -3.92
C VAL A 97 10.24 -5.97 -2.59
N PHE A 98 9.76 -4.88 -1.98
CA PHE A 98 8.99 -4.94 -0.75
C PHE A 98 7.75 -5.83 -0.87
N TYR A 99 6.94 -5.65 -1.92
CA TYR A 99 5.74 -6.48 -2.13
C TYR A 99 6.09 -7.92 -2.50
N GLU A 100 7.11 -8.14 -3.32
CA GLU A 100 7.65 -9.48 -3.63
C GLU A 100 8.06 -10.24 -2.35
N CYS A 101 8.79 -9.59 -1.43
CA CYS A 101 9.15 -10.18 -0.15
C CYS A 101 7.94 -10.52 0.73
N LEU A 102 6.79 -9.86 0.52
CA LEU A 102 5.53 -10.17 1.20
C LEU A 102 4.70 -11.24 0.48
N GLY A 103 5.22 -11.85 -0.59
CA GLY A 103 4.58 -12.90 -1.38
C GLY A 103 3.63 -12.38 -2.46
N PHE A 104 3.68 -11.09 -2.82
CA PHE A 104 2.97 -10.59 -3.98
C PHE A 104 3.73 -10.97 -5.26
N ALA A 105 3.00 -11.25 -6.32
CA ALA A 105 3.55 -11.46 -7.65
C ALA A 105 3.08 -10.35 -8.59
N PRO A 106 3.91 -9.93 -9.57
CA PRO A 106 3.46 -9.06 -10.64
C PRO A 106 2.33 -9.72 -11.43
N ALA A 107 1.33 -8.93 -11.79
CA ALA A 107 0.20 -9.31 -12.60
C ALA A 107 0.06 -8.34 -13.79
N GLU A 108 -1.17 -7.97 -14.17
CA GLU A 108 -1.44 -7.09 -15.31
C GLU A 108 -0.84 -5.68 -15.16
N ALA A 109 -0.41 -5.11 -16.29
CA ALA A 109 -0.11 -3.69 -16.38
C ALA A 109 -1.41 -2.87 -16.34
N VAL A 110 -1.33 -1.65 -15.81
CA VAL A 110 -2.46 -0.71 -15.78
C VAL A 110 -2.02 0.64 -16.33
N ASP A 111 -2.99 1.52 -16.55
CA ASP A 111 -2.75 2.85 -17.07
C ASP A 111 -1.63 3.55 -16.28
N PRO A 112 -0.73 4.28 -16.98
CA PRO A 112 0.33 5.03 -16.32
C PRO A 112 -0.20 5.98 -15.26
N GLY A 113 0.63 6.23 -14.24
CA GLY A 113 0.36 7.27 -13.26
C GLY A 113 0.27 8.64 -13.91
N PRO A 114 -0.29 9.65 -13.22
CA PRO A 114 -0.42 11.01 -13.72
C PRO A 114 0.94 11.66 -14.08
N GLU A 115 2.04 11.17 -13.51
CA GLU A 115 3.40 11.56 -13.88
C GLU A 115 3.95 10.86 -15.15
N GLY A 116 3.14 10.06 -15.83
CA GLY A 116 3.50 9.34 -17.06
C GLY A 116 4.24 8.01 -16.83
N GLY A 117 4.52 7.66 -15.57
CA GLY A 117 5.21 6.43 -15.22
C GLY A 117 4.32 5.20 -15.30
N SER A 118 4.82 4.12 -15.90
CA SER A 118 4.13 2.83 -15.96
C SER A 118 3.68 2.34 -14.59
N ARG A 119 2.61 1.54 -14.59
CA ARG A 119 2.01 0.96 -13.38
C ARG A 119 1.68 -0.51 -13.61
N GLN A 120 1.73 -1.27 -12.52
CA GLN A 120 1.46 -2.69 -12.55
C GLN A 120 0.73 -3.13 -11.29
N VAL A 121 -0.25 -4.01 -11.45
CA VAL A 121 -0.89 -4.72 -10.34
C VAL A 121 0.09 -5.74 -9.79
N TYR A 122 0.24 -5.74 -8.48
CA TYR A 122 0.87 -6.80 -7.71
C TYR A 122 -0.23 -7.48 -6.90
N ARG A 123 -0.28 -8.81 -6.94
CA ARG A 123 -1.35 -9.61 -6.34
C ARG A 123 -0.78 -10.69 -5.44
N ARG A 124 -1.39 -10.86 -4.26
CA ARG A 124 -1.11 -11.96 -3.34
C ARG A 124 -2.40 -12.70 -3.02
N ALA A 125 -2.42 -14.01 -3.21
CA ALA A 125 -3.54 -14.84 -2.78
C ALA A 125 -3.60 -14.91 -1.24
N VAL A 126 -4.80 -14.92 -0.68
CA VAL A 126 -5.07 -15.20 0.73
C VAL A 126 -6.05 -16.36 0.78
N THR A 127 -5.78 -17.33 1.65
CA THR A 127 -6.54 -18.58 1.78
C THR A 127 -7.12 -18.70 3.17
#